data_AF-A0A1V9XL01-F1
#
_entry.id   AF-A0A1V9XL01-F1
#
_cell.length_a   1.000
_cell.length_b   1.000
_cell.length_c   1.000
_cell.angle_alpha   90.00
_cell.angle_beta   90.00
_cell.angle_gamma   90.00
#
_symmetry.space_group_name_H-M   'P 1'
#
loop_
_entity.id
_entity.type
_entity.pdbx_description
1 polymer ?
#
loop_
_entity_poly.entity_id
_entity_poly.type
_entity_poly.pdbx_seq_one_letter_code
_entity_poly.pdbx_strand_id
1 'polypeptide(L)'
;MFNGAVYEASGEEENPKGKYSVRGQRLFNAVVFACMQDLLPAVHKVMNLPAPSIPKDGLKMIDPTRGHLWRRLKSPLTLYMNDLLKLVGCITHQKLLLSLLRHILLLLPFVHARPQIEKRVLKTLSRLWSTGEESVRVVSFLCLIRLVRSGDDATFQDILKAMYLSYVANSKFTTPHTWPLISFMRRSLVEAYALRPSVAYQHSFLYIRQLAIALRTAMVVKRKGSHKAVYNWQFVHSLLLWCHLLATVRTTALQPLIYPVVQVYIYIYIYIYI
;
A
#
# COMPACT_ATOMS: atom_id res chain seq x y z
N MET A 1 -22.59 11.16 -13.46
CA MET A 1 -21.61 11.38 -14.55
C MET A 1 -20.28 10.69 -14.29
N PHE A 2 -19.58 10.95 -13.17
CA PHE A 2 -18.29 10.28 -12.87
C PHE A 2 -18.36 8.75 -12.94
N ASN A 3 -19.37 8.14 -12.32
CA ASN A 3 -19.62 6.71 -12.41
C ASN A 3 -19.70 6.21 -13.87
N GLY A 4 -20.36 6.95 -14.77
CA GLY A 4 -20.40 6.63 -16.21
C GLY A 4 -19.04 6.67 -16.91
N ALA A 5 -18.15 7.58 -16.52
CA ALA A 5 -16.77 7.60 -17.01
C ALA A 5 -15.96 6.39 -16.51
N VAL A 6 -16.23 5.92 -15.29
CA VAL A 6 -15.60 4.70 -14.76
C VAL A 6 -16.03 3.45 -15.53
N TYR A 7 -17.31 3.35 -15.90
CA TYR A 7 -17.82 2.27 -16.75
C TYR A 7 -17.19 2.27 -18.15
N GLU A 8 -17.04 3.46 -18.76
CA GLU A 8 -16.34 3.60 -20.04
C GLU A 8 -14.88 3.10 -19.94
N ALA A 9 -14.18 3.43 -18.86
CA ALA A 9 -12.81 2.97 -18.64
C ALA A 9 -12.70 1.47 -18.34
N SER A 10 -13.72 0.84 -17.77
CA SER A 10 -13.72 -0.60 -17.47
C SER A 10 -14.12 -1.46 -18.67
N GLY A 11 -14.67 -0.87 -19.74
CA GLY A 11 -15.15 -1.60 -20.91
C GLY A 11 -16.42 -2.43 -20.64
N GLU A 12 -17.15 -2.12 -19.56
CA GLU A 12 -18.43 -2.77 -19.25
C GLU A 12 -19.55 -2.08 -20.05
N GLU A 13 -20.25 -2.83 -20.92
CA GLU A 13 -21.19 -2.28 -21.92
C GLU A 13 -22.46 -1.66 -21.31
N GLU A 14 -22.87 -2.11 -20.11
CA GLU A 14 -24.02 -1.54 -19.41
C GLU A 14 -23.67 -1.10 -17.99
N ASN A 15 -24.14 0.10 -17.66
CA ASN A 15 -24.17 0.57 -16.29
C ASN A 15 -25.56 0.28 -15.69
N PRO A 16 -25.78 -0.85 -14.99
CA PRO A 16 -27.10 -1.25 -14.50
C PRO A 16 -27.70 -0.27 -13.46
N LYS A 17 -26.95 0.75 -13.02
CA LYS A 17 -27.38 1.74 -12.00
C LYS A 17 -27.18 3.20 -12.41
N GLY A 18 -26.71 3.49 -13.62
CA GLY A 18 -26.27 4.83 -14.01
C GLY A 18 -27.24 5.58 -14.93
N LYS A 19 -27.68 6.76 -14.51
CA LYS A 19 -28.51 7.67 -15.34
C LYS A 19 -27.76 8.32 -16.52
N TYR A 20 -26.43 8.25 -16.56
CA TYR A 20 -25.59 8.96 -17.53
C TYR A 20 -24.53 8.03 -18.12
N SER A 21 -24.47 7.93 -19.45
CA SER A 21 -23.40 7.28 -20.21
C SER A 21 -22.40 8.34 -20.70
N VAL A 22 -21.11 8.09 -20.48
CA VAL A 22 -20.02 8.91 -21.00
C VAL A 22 -19.44 8.13 -22.18
N ARG A 23 -19.28 8.81 -23.33
CA ARG A 23 -18.71 8.23 -24.55
C ARG A 23 -17.69 9.19 -25.15
N GLY A 24 -16.50 8.69 -25.44
CA GLY A 24 -15.40 9.41 -26.07
C GLY A 24 -14.35 9.93 -25.08
N GLN A 25 -13.08 9.73 -25.44
CA GLN A 25 -11.91 10.09 -24.63
C GLN A 25 -11.90 11.54 -24.12
N ARG A 26 -12.40 12.49 -24.92
CA ARG A 26 -12.48 13.91 -24.54
C ARG A 26 -13.45 14.15 -23.39
N LEU A 27 -14.65 13.56 -23.47
CA LEU A 27 -15.67 13.71 -22.45
C LEU A 27 -15.27 12.95 -21.18
N PHE A 28 -14.70 11.75 -21.32
CA PHE A 28 -14.09 11.00 -20.23
C PHE A 28 -13.06 11.83 -19.46
N ASN A 29 -12.06 12.37 -20.17
CA ASN A 29 -11.01 13.17 -19.55
C ASN A 29 -11.61 14.42 -18.87
N ALA A 30 -12.52 15.14 -19.53
CA ALA A 30 -13.14 16.34 -18.97
C ALA A 30 -13.91 16.04 -17.66
N VAL A 31 -14.70 14.96 -17.64
CA VAL A 31 -15.45 14.55 -16.45
C VAL A 31 -14.51 14.15 -15.30
N VAL A 32 -13.45 13.39 -15.59
CA VAL A 32 -12.47 12.98 -14.59
C VAL A 32 -11.71 14.18 -14.04
N PHE A 33 -11.24 15.10 -14.89
CA PHE A 33 -10.55 16.32 -14.47
C PHE A 33 -11.44 17.24 -13.64
N ALA A 34 -12.68 17.50 -14.08
CA ALA A 34 -13.63 18.31 -13.32
C ALA A 34 -13.91 17.70 -11.93
N CYS A 35 -14.08 16.37 -11.84
CA CYS A 35 -14.27 15.73 -10.54
C CYS A 35 -13.02 15.83 -9.65
N MET A 36 -11.82 15.67 -10.21
CA MET A 36 -10.58 15.79 -9.43
C MET A 36 -10.30 17.22 -8.94
N GLN A 37 -10.69 18.23 -9.72
CA GLN A 37 -10.45 19.64 -9.40
C GLN A 37 -11.54 20.25 -8.52
N ASP A 38 -12.82 20.01 -8.83
CA ASP A 38 -13.92 20.78 -8.25
C ASP A 38 -14.60 20.08 -7.06
N LEU A 39 -14.61 18.74 -7.04
CA LEU A 39 -15.36 17.98 -6.03
C LEU A 39 -14.83 18.27 -4.62
N LEU A 40 -13.52 18.17 -4.42
CA LEU A 40 -12.94 18.28 -3.09
C LEU A 40 -13.02 19.70 -2.52
N PRO A 41 -12.70 20.77 -3.28
CA PRO A 41 -12.97 22.14 -2.83
C PRO A 41 -14.43 22.39 -2.50
N ALA A 42 -15.37 21.88 -3.31
CA ALA A 42 -16.80 22.02 -3.01
C ALA A 42 -17.19 21.31 -1.70
N VAL A 43 -16.70 20.09 -1.48
CA VAL A 43 -16.93 19.33 -0.24
C VAL A 43 -16.37 20.05 0.98
N HIS A 44 -15.15 20.61 0.87
CA HIS A 44 -14.55 21.39 1.96
C HIS A 44 -15.33 22.67 2.24
N LYS A 45 -15.75 23.41 1.20
CA LYS A 45 -16.57 24.62 1.32
C LYS A 45 -17.91 24.32 2.01
N VAL A 46 -18.60 23.26 1.59
CA VAL A 46 -19.90 22.86 2.16
C VAL A 46 -19.77 22.42 3.63
N MET A 47 -18.63 21.81 4.01
CA MET A 47 -18.40 21.39 5.39
C MET A 47 -17.73 22.43 6.29
N ASN A 48 -17.44 23.63 5.78
CA ASN A 48 -16.65 24.66 6.47
C ASN A 48 -15.27 24.14 6.92
N LEU A 49 -14.60 23.37 6.06
CA LEU A 49 -13.23 22.89 6.27
C LEU A 49 -12.23 23.82 5.58
N PRO A 50 -10.96 23.88 6.07
CA PRO A 50 -9.90 24.63 5.40
C PRO A 50 -9.67 24.08 3.98
N ALA A 51 -9.05 24.86 3.10
CA ALA A 51 -8.82 24.44 1.72
C ALA A 51 -8.14 23.06 1.63
N PRO A 52 -8.51 22.22 0.63
CA PRO A 52 -7.89 20.92 0.47
C PRO A 52 -6.39 21.07 0.31
N SER A 53 -5.64 20.49 1.24
CA SER A 53 -4.18 20.53 1.23
C SER A 53 -3.66 19.14 1.54
N ILE A 54 -2.53 18.82 0.93
CA ILE A 54 -1.80 17.62 1.27
C ILE A 54 -1.23 17.84 2.68
N PRO A 55 -1.55 16.99 3.67
CA PRO A 55 -1.04 17.16 5.02
C PRO A 55 0.49 17.21 5.01
N LYS A 56 1.08 18.26 5.57
CA LYS A 56 2.52 18.32 5.81
C LYS A 56 2.90 17.34 6.92
N ASP A 57 4.13 16.85 6.86
CA ASP A 57 4.62 15.86 7.82
C ASP A 57 4.51 16.38 9.26
N GLY A 58 3.93 15.57 10.15
CA GLY A 58 3.73 15.89 11.56
C GLY A 58 2.44 16.66 11.90
N LEU A 59 1.70 17.18 10.92
CA LEU A 59 0.40 17.80 11.17
C LEU A 59 -0.72 16.75 11.22
N LYS A 60 -1.61 16.88 12.20
CA LYS A 60 -2.82 16.06 12.28
C LYS A 60 -3.68 16.29 11.05
N MET A 61 -4.14 15.20 10.44
CA MET A 61 -5.12 15.26 9.37
C MET A 61 -6.43 15.86 9.88
N ILE A 62 -7.15 16.55 8.98
CA ILE A 62 -8.48 17.07 9.25
C ILE A 62 -9.39 15.90 9.61
N ASP A 63 -10.27 16.08 10.59
CA ASP A 63 -11.28 15.09 10.95
C ASP A 63 -12.63 15.47 10.31
N PRO A 64 -13.01 14.87 9.17
CA PRO A 64 -14.25 15.21 8.47
C PRO A 64 -15.49 14.73 9.24
N THR A 65 -15.35 13.86 10.24
CA THR A 65 -16.50 13.31 10.98
C THR A 65 -17.17 14.35 11.87
N ARG A 66 -16.43 15.40 12.26
CA ARG A 66 -16.92 16.55 13.03
C ARG A 66 -17.76 17.52 12.21
N GLY A 67 -17.74 17.40 10.88
CA GLY A 67 -18.51 18.26 10.00
C GLY A 67 -20.01 18.04 10.15
N HIS A 68 -20.78 19.13 10.27
CA HIS A 68 -22.24 19.10 10.43
C HIS A 68 -22.97 18.32 9.32
N LEU A 69 -22.43 18.29 8.09
CA LEU A 69 -22.97 17.56 6.95
C LEU A 69 -22.35 16.17 6.72
N TRP A 70 -21.45 15.71 7.60
CA TRP A 70 -20.77 14.41 7.44
C TRP A 70 -21.75 13.26 7.22
N ARG A 71 -22.84 13.21 8.00
CA ARG A 71 -23.87 12.16 7.88
C ARG A 71 -24.51 12.10 6.50
N ARG A 72 -24.65 13.24 5.80
CA ARG A 72 -25.20 13.33 4.44
C ARG A 72 -24.16 13.02 3.38
N LEU A 73 -22.93 13.49 3.56
CA LEU A 73 -21.85 13.37 2.56
C LEU A 73 -21.10 12.03 2.61
N LYS A 74 -21.12 11.32 3.75
CA LYS A 74 -20.37 10.08 3.93
C LYS A 74 -20.70 9.01 2.87
N SER A 75 -21.96 8.87 2.46
CA SER A 75 -22.38 7.83 1.51
C SER A 75 -21.99 8.21 0.06
N PRO A 76 -22.33 9.41 -0.45
CA PRO A 76 -21.86 9.87 -1.76
C PRO A 76 -20.33 9.83 -1.91
N LEU A 77 -19.58 10.27 -0.89
CA LEU A 77 -18.11 10.23 -0.90
C LEU A 77 -17.58 8.79 -0.97
N THR A 78 -18.25 7.85 -0.28
CA THR A 78 -17.88 6.43 -0.33
C THR A 78 -18.09 5.85 -1.72
N LEU A 79 -19.19 6.20 -2.39
CA LEU A 79 -19.45 5.78 -3.76
C LEU A 79 -18.40 6.34 -4.71
N TYR A 80 -18.12 7.65 -4.61
CA TYR A 80 -17.08 8.30 -5.40
C TYR A 80 -15.70 7.67 -5.21
N MET A 81 -15.29 7.41 -3.97
CA MET A 81 -13.99 6.76 -3.69
C MET A 81 -13.92 5.34 -4.24
N ASN A 82 -15.01 4.57 -4.20
CA ASN A 82 -15.04 3.25 -4.83
C ASN A 82 -14.89 3.34 -6.34
N ASP A 83 -15.60 4.26 -6.98
CA ASP A 83 -15.51 4.50 -8.41
C ASP A 83 -14.11 4.98 -8.81
N LEU A 84 -13.49 5.85 -8.00
CA LEU A 84 -12.12 6.30 -8.18
C LEU A 84 -11.11 5.14 -8.10
N LEU A 85 -11.28 4.24 -7.13
CA LEU A 85 -10.41 3.06 -7.00
C LEU A 85 -10.59 2.06 -8.14
N LYS A 86 -11.81 1.90 -8.66
CA LYS A 86 -12.07 1.13 -9.88
C LYS A 86 -11.36 1.75 -11.07
N LEU A 87 -11.51 3.05 -11.25
CA LEU A 87 -10.86 3.81 -12.32
C LEU A 87 -9.34 3.64 -12.29
N VAL A 88 -8.73 3.79 -11.12
CA VAL A 88 -7.29 3.53 -10.90
C VAL A 88 -6.87 2.12 -11.32
N GLY A 89 -7.76 1.13 -11.22
CA GLY A 89 -7.52 -0.23 -11.68
C GLY A 89 -7.59 -0.42 -13.20
N CYS A 90 -8.27 0.46 -13.91
CA CYS A 90 -8.49 0.39 -15.36
C CYS A 90 -7.48 1.26 -16.15
N ILE A 91 -6.96 2.33 -15.55
CA ILE A 91 -6.06 3.25 -16.24
C ILE A 91 -4.65 2.68 -16.38
N THR A 92 -4.15 2.65 -17.62
CA THR A 92 -2.77 2.30 -17.98
C THR A 92 -1.87 3.53 -18.17
N HIS A 93 -2.46 4.69 -18.49
CA HIS A 93 -1.69 5.91 -18.76
C HIS A 93 -1.08 6.52 -17.47
N GLN A 94 0.25 6.46 -17.36
CA GLN A 94 1.01 6.84 -16.16
C GLN A 94 0.67 8.24 -15.62
N LYS A 95 0.62 9.28 -16.48
CA LYS A 95 0.35 10.65 -16.02
C LYS A 95 -1.04 10.78 -15.38
N LEU A 96 -2.03 10.08 -15.92
CA LEU A 96 -3.39 10.11 -15.37
C LEU A 96 -3.43 9.35 -14.04
N LEU A 97 -2.76 8.19 -13.97
CA LEU A 97 -2.63 7.42 -12.73
C LEU A 97 -1.97 8.24 -11.61
N LEU A 98 -0.92 9.01 -11.92
CA LEU A 98 -0.28 9.92 -10.96
C LEU A 98 -1.23 11.02 -10.48
N SER A 99 -2.01 11.62 -11.38
CA SER A 99 -3.02 12.63 -11.01
C SER A 99 -4.11 12.04 -10.11
N LEU A 100 -4.58 10.82 -10.40
CA LEU A 100 -5.55 10.11 -9.57
C LEU A 100 -4.97 9.77 -8.18
N LEU A 101 -3.71 9.33 -8.11
CA LEU A 101 -3.04 9.08 -6.83
C LEU A 101 -2.84 10.35 -6.00
N ARG A 102 -2.50 11.48 -6.64
CA ARG A 102 -2.46 12.79 -5.96
C ARG A 102 -3.84 13.21 -5.46
N HIS A 103 -4.90 12.92 -6.21
CA HIS A 103 -6.26 13.15 -5.74
C HIS A 103 -6.60 12.26 -4.53
N ILE A 104 -6.19 10.99 -4.54
CA ILE A 104 -6.32 10.09 -3.38
C ILE A 104 -5.57 10.63 -2.15
N LEU A 105 -4.38 11.22 -2.31
CA LEU A 105 -3.64 11.87 -1.21
C LEU A 105 -4.46 12.96 -0.51
N LEU A 106 -5.19 13.76 -1.28
CA LEU A 106 -6.06 14.80 -0.73
C LEU A 106 -7.31 14.24 -0.06
N LEU A 107 -7.76 13.05 -0.48
CA LEU A 107 -8.92 12.36 0.07
C LEU A 107 -8.62 11.53 1.31
N LEU A 108 -7.36 11.36 1.71
CA LEU A 108 -7.00 10.53 2.87
C LEU A 108 -7.78 10.84 4.15
N PRO A 109 -8.12 12.11 4.50
CA PRO A 109 -8.96 12.40 5.68
C PRO A 109 -10.31 11.68 5.64
N PHE A 110 -10.91 11.60 4.46
CA PHE A 110 -12.19 10.96 4.21
C PHE A 110 -12.07 9.43 4.15
N VAL A 111 -10.95 8.94 3.66
CA VAL A 111 -10.61 7.51 3.63
C VAL A 111 -10.48 6.98 5.07
N HIS A 112 -9.71 7.67 5.91
CA HIS A 112 -9.45 7.26 7.29
C HIS A 112 -10.73 7.26 8.14
N ALA A 113 -11.65 8.18 7.87
CA ALA A 113 -12.97 8.19 8.51
C ALA A 113 -13.86 6.98 8.13
N ARG A 114 -13.44 6.11 7.19
CA ARG A 114 -14.22 5.00 6.65
C ARG A 114 -13.36 3.72 6.49
N PRO A 115 -13.30 2.84 7.52
CA PRO A 115 -12.44 1.65 7.52
C PRO A 115 -12.64 0.69 6.33
N GLN A 116 -13.88 0.57 5.82
CA GLN A 116 -14.17 -0.26 4.64
C GLN A 116 -13.47 0.26 3.37
N ILE A 117 -13.38 1.58 3.21
CA ILE A 117 -12.71 2.22 2.07
C ILE A 117 -11.21 2.22 2.29
N GLU A 118 -10.75 2.49 3.50
CA GLU A 118 -9.33 2.42 3.87
C GLU A 118 -8.71 1.07 3.53
N LYS A 119 -9.37 -0.05 3.82
CA LYS A 119 -8.92 -1.39 3.39
C LYS A 119 -8.80 -1.55 1.89
N ARG A 120 -9.73 -0.97 1.11
CA ARG A 120 -9.68 -1.01 -0.37
C ARG A 120 -8.55 -0.13 -0.90
N VAL A 121 -8.39 1.06 -0.35
CA VAL A 121 -7.29 1.99 -0.67
C VAL A 121 -5.95 1.32 -0.38
N LEU A 122 -5.79 0.71 0.80
CA LEU A 122 -4.59 -0.03 1.18
C LEU A 122 -4.23 -1.12 0.17
N LYS A 123 -5.20 -1.95 -0.22
CA LYS A 123 -4.98 -3.01 -1.21
C LYS A 123 -4.53 -2.44 -2.56
N THR A 124 -5.20 -1.39 -3.03
CA THR A 124 -4.87 -0.74 -4.31
C THR A 124 -3.48 -0.10 -4.27
N LEU A 125 -3.16 0.66 -3.22
CA LEU A 125 -1.86 1.31 -3.05
C LEU A 125 -0.72 0.31 -2.91
N SER A 126 -0.91 -0.76 -2.13
CA SER A 126 0.11 -1.80 -1.95
C SER A 126 0.41 -2.52 -3.27
N ARG A 127 -0.62 -2.75 -4.10
CA ARG A 127 -0.44 -3.28 -5.45
C ARG A 127 0.40 -2.31 -6.29
N LEU A 128 -0.04 -1.05 -6.43
CA LEU A 128 0.65 -0.04 -7.26
C LEU A 128 2.08 0.24 -6.81
N TRP A 129 2.33 0.28 -5.50
CA TRP A 129 3.67 0.39 -4.91
C TRP A 129 4.59 -0.77 -5.30
N SER A 130 4.03 -1.98 -5.44
CA SER A 130 4.81 -3.18 -5.74
C SER A 130 4.96 -3.53 -7.23
N THR A 131 4.02 -3.10 -8.08
CA THR A 131 3.99 -3.46 -9.51
C THR A 131 4.09 -2.27 -10.45
N GLY A 132 3.84 -1.05 -9.98
CA GLY A 132 3.78 0.15 -10.82
C GLY A 132 5.14 0.57 -11.38
N GLU A 133 5.13 1.59 -12.22
CA GLU A 133 6.35 2.28 -12.66
C GLU A 133 6.91 3.16 -11.53
N GLU A 134 8.18 3.54 -11.63
CA GLU A 134 8.93 4.23 -10.56
C GLU A 134 8.16 5.40 -9.92
N SER A 135 7.66 6.34 -10.73
CA SER A 135 6.90 7.49 -10.25
C SER A 135 5.62 7.09 -9.52
N VAL A 136 4.90 6.09 -10.03
CA VAL A 136 3.66 5.55 -9.46
C VAL A 136 3.96 4.85 -8.13
N ARG A 137 5.08 4.13 -8.04
CA ARG A 137 5.51 3.47 -6.80
C ARG A 137 5.81 4.50 -5.71
N VAL A 138 6.52 5.58 -6.06
CA VAL A 138 6.85 6.67 -5.13
C VAL A 138 5.58 7.33 -4.60
N VAL A 139 4.65 7.73 -5.46
CA VAL A 139 3.41 8.38 -4.99
C VAL A 139 2.54 7.40 -4.20
N SER A 140 2.47 6.12 -4.60
CA SER A 140 1.75 5.10 -3.84
C SER A 140 2.34 4.90 -2.45
N PHE A 141 3.67 4.90 -2.32
CA PHE A 141 4.36 4.85 -1.05
C PHE A 141 4.07 6.08 -0.18
N LEU A 142 4.07 7.28 -0.75
CA LEU A 142 3.71 8.51 -0.03
C LEU A 142 2.29 8.44 0.53
N CYS A 143 1.33 7.85 -0.20
CA CYS A 143 -0.02 7.60 0.31
C CYS A 143 -0.01 6.65 1.51
N LEU A 144 0.72 5.53 1.40
CA LEU A 144 0.83 4.53 2.48
C LEU A 144 1.45 5.14 3.74
N ILE A 145 2.54 5.89 3.61
CA ILE A 145 3.22 6.55 4.74
C ILE A 145 2.32 7.58 5.41
N ARG A 146 1.50 8.32 4.65
CA ARG A 146 0.51 9.22 5.26
C ARG A 146 -0.55 8.47 6.07
N LEU A 147 -1.08 7.37 5.53
CA LEU A 147 -2.02 6.52 6.26
C LEU A 147 -1.41 5.96 7.55
N VAL A 148 -0.14 5.52 7.50
CA VAL A 148 0.58 5.09 8.70
C VAL A 148 0.65 6.20 9.73
N ARG A 149 1.07 7.41 9.32
CA ARG A 149 1.28 8.53 10.26
C ARG A 149 -0.01 9.00 10.93
N SER A 150 -1.14 8.92 10.24
CA SER A 150 -2.44 9.31 10.79
C SER A 150 -3.18 8.19 11.51
N GLY A 151 -2.88 6.92 11.19
CA GLY A 151 -3.59 5.77 11.70
C GLY A 151 -3.15 5.33 13.10
N ASP A 152 -3.99 4.52 13.74
CA ASP A 152 -3.69 3.81 14.98
C ASP A 152 -2.72 2.64 14.73
N ASP A 153 -2.35 1.94 15.79
CA ASP A 153 -1.41 0.82 15.69
C ASP A 153 -1.99 -0.39 14.96
N ALA A 154 -3.32 -0.61 15.01
CA ALA A 154 -3.98 -1.63 14.23
C ALA A 154 -3.87 -1.35 12.72
N THR A 155 -4.15 -0.11 12.32
CA THR A 155 -4.00 0.35 10.93
C THR A 155 -2.54 0.24 10.49
N PHE A 156 -1.60 0.61 11.34
CA PHE A 156 -0.17 0.48 11.04
C PHE A 156 0.23 -0.99 10.78
N GLN A 157 -0.23 -1.93 11.61
CA GLN A 157 0.01 -3.36 11.41
C GLN A 157 -0.59 -3.87 10.09
N ASP A 158 -1.82 -3.48 9.77
CA ASP A 158 -2.47 -3.85 8.51
C ASP A 158 -1.68 -3.32 7.30
N ILE A 159 -1.16 -2.10 7.38
CA ILE A 159 -0.33 -1.50 6.31
C ILE A 159 0.99 -2.25 6.16
N LEU A 160 1.72 -2.49 7.25
CA LEU A 160 2.98 -3.24 7.22
C LEU A 160 2.79 -4.64 6.64
N LYS A 161 1.69 -5.31 7.01
CA LYS A 161 1.33 -6.63 6.49
C LYS A 161 1.08 -6.58 5.00
N ALA A 162 0.26 -5.63 4.52
CA ALA A 162 -0.02 -5.50 3.10
C ALA A 162 1.27 -5.23 2.29
N MET A 163 2.12 -4.32 2.77
CA MET A 163 3.40 -4.01 2.12
C MET A 163 4.36 -5.20 2.14
N TYR A 164 4.51 -5.91 3.27
CA TYR A 164 5.37 -7.07 3.36
C TYR A 164 4.92 -8.19 2.40
N LEU A 165 3.63 -8.53 2.40
CA LEU A 165 3.10 -9.56 1.50
C LEU A 165 3.27 -9.18 0.02
N SER A 166 3.05 -7.91 -0.33
CA SER A 166 3.31 -7.39 -1.67
C SER A 166 4.79 -7.47 -2.05
N TYR A 167 5.70 -7.15 -1.15
CA TYR A 167 7.15 -7.26 -1.37
C TYR A 167 7.58 -8.71 -1.64
N VAL A 168 7.12 -9.64 -0.80
CA VAL A 168 7.42 -11.07 -0.94
C VAL A 168 6.84 -11.63 -2.24
N ALA A 169 5.59 -11.28 -2.59
CA ALA A 169 4.97 -11.71 -3.84
C ALA A 169 5.73 -11.22 -5.08
N ASN A 170 6.23 -9.98 -5.05
CA ASN A 170 6.92 -9.34 -6.18
C ASN A 170 8.45 -9.53 -6.18
N SER A 171 8.97 -10.42 -5.32
CA SER A 171 10.39 -10.79 -5.27
C SER A 171 10.64 -12.25 -5.66
N LYS A 172 9.64 -12.92 -6.25
CA LYS A 172 9.75 -14.32 -6.71
C LYS A 172 10.81 -14.52 -7.81
N PHE A 173 10.99 -13.53 -8.68
CA PHE A 173 11.95 -13.57 -9.78
C PHE A 173 12.88 -12.37 -9.71
N THR A 174 14.18 -12.63 -9.59
CA THR A 174 15.20 -11.59 -9.50
C THR A 174 16.04 -11.59 -10.77
N THR A 175 16.05 -10.45 -11.46
CA THR A 175 16.87 -10.19 -12.66
C THR A 175 17.55 -8.82 -12.50
N PRO A 176 18.57 -8.49 -13.32
CA PRO A 176 19.17 -7.16 -13.31
C PRO A 176 18.13 -6.03 -13.50
N HIS A 177 17.05 -6.28 -14.25
CA HIS A 177 15.97 -5.33 -14.46
C HIS A 177 15.00 -5.22 -13.28
N THR A 178 14.67 -6.32 -12.59
CA THR A 178 13.75 -6.28 -11.44
C THR A 178 14.44 -5.89 -10.13
N TRP A 179 15.76 -6.05 -10.04
CA TRP A 179 16.53 -5.75 -8.84
C TRP A 179 16.39 -4.31 -8.32
N PRO A 180 16.49 -3.24 -9.14
CA PRO A 180 16.27 -1.87 -8.67
C PRO A 180 14.87 -1.67 -8.08
N LEU A 181 13.84 -2.28 -8.69
CA LEU A 181 12.46 -2.20 -8.24
C LEU A 181 12.24 -2.92 -6.90
N ILE A 182 12.85 -4.10 -6.74
CA ILE A 182 12.84 -4.86 -5.48
C ILE A 182 13.61 -4.10 -4.39
N SER A 183 14.74 -3.49 -4.74
CA SER A 183 15.54 -2.67 -3.82
C SER A 183 14.77 -1.43 -3.34
N PHE A 184 14.04 -0.76 -4.24
CA PHE A 184 13.12 0.33 -3.88
C PHE A 184 12.08 -0.14 -2.86
N MET A 185 11.38 -1.25 -3.16
CA MET A 185 10.39 -1.80 -2.21
C MET A 185 11.03 -2.08 -0.86
N ARG A 186 12.18 -2.75 -0.82
CA ARG A 186 12.89 -3.06 0.42
C ARG A 186 13.25 -1.79 1.22
N ARG A 187 13.81 -0.76 0.57
CA ARG A 187 14.20 0.50 1.22
C ARG A 187 12.98 1.22 1.79
N SER A 188 11.96 1.42 0.96
CA SER A 188 10.71 2.09 1.37
C SER A 188 9.96 1.32 2.48
N LEU A 189 10.02 -0.01 2.47
CA LEU A 189 9.43 -0.83 3.51
C LEU A 189 10.20 -0.69 4.84
N VAL A 190 11.53 -0.65 4.81
CA VAL A 190 12.34 -0.34 6.01
C VAL A 190 12.00 1.03 6.59
N GLU A 191 11.81 2.04 5.73
CA GLU A 191 11.35 3.37 6.18
C GLU A 191 9.98 3.30 6.86
N ALA A 192 9.04 2.49 6.35
CA ALA A 192 7.74 2.29 6.98
C ALA A 192 7.87 1.63 8.38
N TYR A 193 8.72 0.60 8.52
CA TYR A 193 8.99 -0.03 9.81
C TYR A 193 9.66 0.93 10.82
N ALA A 194 10.48 1.87 10.33
CA ALA A 194 11.17 2.84 11.17
C ALA A 194 10.21 3.84 11.85
N LEU A 195 8.98 4.01 11.36
CA LEU A 195 8.03 4.99 11.89
C LEU A 195 7.57 4.67 13.32
N ARG A 196 7.36 3.39 13.66
CA ARG A 196 6.95 2.96 15.01
C ARG A 196 7.63 1.62 15.39
N PRO A 197 8.89 1.67 15.86
CA PRO A 197 9.69 0.47 16.15
C PRO A 197 9.02 -0.53 17.11
N SER A 198 8.30 -0.05 18.13
CA SER A 198 7.64 -0.92 19.12
C SER A 198 6.54 -1.80 18.50
N VAL A 199 5.76 -1.25 17.57
CA VAL A 199 4.69 -1.99 16.88
C VAL A 199 5.27 -2.83 15.75
N ALA A 200 6.26 -2.28 15.04
CA ALA A 200 7.03 -2.98 14.01
C ALA A 200 7.64 -4.29 14.53
N TYR A 201 8.14 -4.30 15.77
CA TYR A 201 8.72 -5.49 16.40
C TYR A 201 7.81 -6.71 16.32
N GLN A 202 6.53 -6.58 16.69
CA GLN A 202 5.59 -7.69 16.71
C GLN A 202 5.41 -8.31 15.32
N HIS A 203 5.28 -7.45 14.32
CA HIS A 203 5.13 -7.85 12.94
C HIS A 203 6.41 -8.50 12.40
N SER A 204 7.57 -7.88 12.60
CA SER A 204 8.87 -8.42 12.20
C SER A 204 9.15 -9.78 12.85
N PHE A 205 8.92 -9.92 14.15
CA PHE A 205 9.12 -11.17 14.89
C PHE A 205 8.27 -12.31 14.31
N LEU A 206 6.98 -12.04 14.04
CA LEU A 206 6.06 -13.03 13.47
C LEU A 206 6.60 -13.60 12.15
N TYR A 207 7.03 -12.74 11.23
CA TYR A 207 7.50 -13.17 9.92
C TYR A 207 8.91 -13.77 9.93
N ILE A 208 9.81 -13.29 10.80
CA ILE A 208 11.12 -13.93 11.02
C ILE A 208 10.91 -15.35 11.56
N ARG A 209 9.99 -15.53 12.52
CA ARG A 209 9.62 -16.85 13.04
C ARG A 209 9.07 -17.77 11.95
N GLN A 210 8.25 -17.25 11.02
CA GLN A 210 7.77 -18.05 9.89
C GLN A 210 8.91 -18.53 8.98
N LEU A 211 9.92 -17.69 8.72
CA LEU A 211 11.13 -18.11 7.98
C LEU A 211 11.87 -19.22 8.73
N ALA A 212 12.04 -19.09 10.04
CA ALA A 212 12.69 -20.11 10.87
C ALA A 212 11.95 -21.46 10.85
N ILE A 213 10.61 -21.44 10.95
CA ILE A 213 9.78 -22.65 10.89
C ILE A 213 9.84 -23.29 9.50
N ALA A 214 9.77 -22.50 8.43
CA ALA A 214 9.87 -23.00 7.06
C ALA A 214 11.23 -23.69 6.84
N LEU A 215 12.31 -23.08 7.31
CA LEU A 215 13.65 -23.65 7.26
C LEU A 215 13.75 -24.97 8.04
N ARG A 216 13.31 -24.99 9.31
CA ARG A 216 13.30 -26.20 10.13
C ARG A 216 12.51 -27.33 9.48
N THR A 217 11.35 -27.02 8.90
CA THR A 217 10.52 -28.00 8.21
C THR A 217 11.25 -28.59 7.00
N ALA A 218 11.95 -27.75 6.21
CA ALA A 218 12.74 -28.20 5.08
C ALA A 218 13.94 -29.08 5.49
N MET A 219 14.54 -28.82 6.66
CA MET A 219 15.64 -29.63 7.23
C MET A 219 15.16 -31.01 7.73
N VAL A 220 14.02 -31.05 8.43
CA VAL A 220 13.52 -32.29 9.08
C VAL A 220 12.87 -33.23 8.08
N VAL A 221 12.04 -32.72 7.17
CA VAL A 221 11.19 -33.56 6.32
C VAL A 221 11.99 -34.26 5.22
N LYS A 222 13.17 -33.75 4.82
CA LYS A 222 14.09 -34.30 3.80
C LYS A 222 13.41 -34.91 2.56
N ARG A 223 12.21 -34.47 2.19
CA ARG A 223 11.48 -34.96 1.02
C ARG A 223 12.03 -34.30 -0.23
N LYS A 224 12.03 -35.04 -1.35
CA LYS A 224 12.35 -34.49 -2.68
C LYS A 224 11.51 -33.23 -2.92
N GLY A 225 12.16 -32.08 -3.00
CA GLY A 225 11.52 -30.78 -3.25
C GLY A 225 11.37 -29.86 -2.03
N SER A 226 11.61 -30.33 -0.79
CA SER A 226 11.57 -29.49 0.42
C SER A 226 12.61 -28.35 0.39
N HIS A 227 13.74 -28.56 -0.30
CA HIS A 227 14.77 -27.55 -0.51
C HIS A 227 14.22 -26.29 -1.22
N LYS A 228 13.25 -26.43 -2.12
CA LYS A 228 12.67 -25.30 -2.89
C LYS A 228 11.92 -24.29 -2.01
N ALA A 229 11.47 -24.70 -0.82
CA ALA A 229 10.79 -23.82 0.13
C ALA A 229 11.74 -22.78 0.77
N VAL A 230 13.03 -23.09 0.83
CA VAL A 230 14.09 -22.22 1.39
C VAL A 230 14.95 -21.63 0.27
N TYR A 231 15.23 -22.43 -0.76
CA TYR A 231 16.05 -22.05 -1.91
C TYR A 231 15.21 -21.33 -2.98
N ASN A 232 14.56 -20.23 -2.58
CA ASN A 232 13.82 -19.35 -3.48
C ASN A 232 14.11 -17.88 -3.17
N TRP A 233 13.92 -17.03 -4.18
CA TRP A 233 14.19 -15.60 -4.06
C TRP A 233 13.34 -14.92 -2.99
N GLN A 234 12.10 -15.37 -2.77
CA GLN A 234 11.21 -14.76 -1.78
C GLN A 234 11.77 -14.92 -0.37
N PHE A 235 12.30 -16.09 -0.04
CA PHE A 235 12.95 -16.38 1.23
C PHE A 235 14.22 -15.53 1.41
N VAL A 236 15.09 -15.48 0.38
CA VAL A 236 16.31 -14.66 0.37
C VAL A 236 15.98 -13.18 0.56
N HIS A 237 15.03 -12.64 -0.19
CA HIS A 237 14.61 -11.23 -0.10
C HIS A 237 13.95 -10.90 1.24
N SER A 238 13.18 -11.83 1.81
CA SER A 238 12.63 -11.66 3.16
C SER A 238 13.75 -11.53 4.20
N LEU A 239 14.79 -12.36 4.13
CA LEU A 239 15.96 -12.23 5.01
C LEU A 239 16.72 -10.94 4.80
N LEU A 240 16.96 -10.57 3.53
CA LEU A 240 17.62 -9.31 3.19
C LEU A 240 16.86 -8.10 3.73
N LEU A 241 15.53 -8.14 3.72
CA LEU A 241 14.70 -7.10 4.33
C LEU A 241 14.97 -6.97 5.83
N TRP A 242 14.97 -8.08 6.56
CA TRP A 242 15.18 -8.06 8.02
C TRP A 242 16.60 -7.64 8.39
N CYS A 243 17.61 -8.12 7.67
CA CYS A 243 18.99 -7.66 7.83
C CYS A 243 19.10 -6.16 7.57
N HIS A 244 18.47 -5.66 6.50
CA HIS A 244 18.50 -4.23 6.19
C HIS A 244 17.75 -3.40 7.23
N LEU A 245 16.60 -3.87 7.74
CA LEU A 245 15.87 -3.21 8.82
C LEU A 245 16.74 -3.05 10.07
N LEU A 246 17.40 -4.12 10.51
CA LEU A 246 18.21 -4.11 11.73
C LEU A 246 19.52 -3.32 11.57
N ALA A 247 20.09 -3.30 10.36
CA ALA A 247 21.27 -2.49 10.07
C ALA A 247 20.97 -0.98 10.09
N THR A 248 19.78 -0.60 9.60
CA THR A 248 19.36 0.80 9.42
C THR A 248 18.65 1.37 10.64
N VAL A 249 17.74 0.62 11.26
CA VAL A 249 16.89 1.08 12.37
C VAL A 249 17.44 0.54 13.69
N ARG A 250 18.46 1.23 14.22
CA ARG A 250 19.16 0.85 15.46
C ARG A 250 18.41 1.37 16.69
N THR A 251 17.34 0.68 17.06
CA THR A 251 16.52 1.00 18.23
C THR A 251 16.49 -0.16 19.21
N THR A 252 16.38 0.13 20.50
CA THR A 252 16.28 -0.88 21.57
C THR A 252 15.07 -1.80 21.38
N ALA A 253 13.98 -1.28 20.80
CA ALA A 253 12.77 -2.04 20.49
C ALA A 253 13.00 -3.16 19.47
N LEU A 254 13.87 -2.97 18.47
CA LEU A 254 14.14 -3.96 17.42
C LEU A 254 15.37 -4.83 17.72
N GLN A 255 16.23 -4.42 18.65
CA GLN A 255 17.44 -5.15 19.02
C GLN A 255 17.21 -6.64 19.36
N PRO A 256 16.11 -7.06 20.04
CA PRO A 256 15.87 -8.47 20.31
C PRO A 256 15.65 -9.33 19.05
N LEU A 257 15.41 -8.72 17.89
CA LEU A 257 15.29 -9.42 16.60
C LEU A 257 16.64 -9.82 15.99
N ILE A 258 17.76 -9.27 16.47
CA ILE A 258 19.09 -9.62 15.95
C ILE A 258 19.34 -11.12 16.12
N TYR A 259 19.11 -11.65 17.32
CA TYR A 259 19.31 -13.06 17.62
C TYR A 259 18.51 -13.99 16.68
N PRO A 260 17.18 -13.86 16.54
CA PRO A 260 16.43 -14.75 15.65
C PRO A 260 16.80 -14.60 14.17
N VAL A 261 17.20 -13.41 13.70
CA VAL A 261 17.67 -13.25 12.30
C VAL A 261 19.01 -13.96 12.08
N VAL A 262 19.97 -13.76 12.99
CA VAL A 262 21.28 -14.43 12.93
C VAL A 262 21.12 -15.95 13.00
N GLN A 263 20.23 -16.43 13.88
CA GLN A 263 19.97 -17.86 14.02
C GLN A 263 19.43 -18.47 12.72
N VAL A 264 18.50 -17.80 12.03
CA VAL A 264 18.01 -18.25 10.71
C VAL A 264 19.14 -18.28 9.67
N TYR A 265 20.02 -17.28 9.67
CA TYR A 265 21.18 -17.23 8.77
C TYR A 265 22.15 -18.41 8.99
N ILE A 266 22.48 -18.71 10.25
CA ILE A 266 23.34 -19.83 10.61
C ILE A 266 22.72 -21.17 10.18
N TYR A 267 21.42 -21.37 10.42
CA TYR A 267 20.76 -22.61 10.01
C TYR A 267 20.72 -22.81 8.49
N ILE A 268 20.63 -21.73 7.71
CA ILE A 268 20.73 -21.82 6.24
C ILE A 268 22.11 -22.28 5.84
N TYR A 269 23.15 -21.70 6.46
CA TYR A 269 24.53 -22.11 6.20
C TYR A 269 24.73 -23.59 6.50
N ILE A 270 24.30 -24.05 7.68
CA ILE A 270 24.35 -25.47 8.06
C ILE A 270 23.62 -26.35 7.02
N TYR A 271 22.44 -25.93 6.56
CA TYR A 271 21.65 -26.69 5.60
C TYR A 271 22.26 -26.78 4.19
N ILE A 272 23.06 -25.80 3.77
CA ILE A 272 23.69 -25.80 2.44
C ILE A 272 24.96 -26.66 2.43
N TYR A 273 25.69 -26.69 3.56
CA TYR A 273 27.03 -27.29 3.64
C TYR A 273 27.07 -28.66 4.33
N ILE A 274 25.94 -29.18 4.86
CA ILE A 274 25.80 -30.51 5.48
C ILE A 274 24.67 -31.28 4.82
#